data_AF-A0A1M5W3L1-F1
#
_entry.id   AF-A0A1M5W3L1-F1
#
_cell.length_a   1.000
_cell.length_b   1.000
_cell.length_c   1.000
_cell.angle_alpha   90.00
_cell.angle_beta   90.00
_cell.angle_gamma   90.00
#
_symmetry.space_group_name_H-M   'P 1'
#
loop_
_entity.id
_entity.type
_entity.pdbx_description
1 polymer ?
#
loop_
_entity_poly.entity_id
_entity_poly.type
_entity_poly.pdbx_seq_one_letter_code
_entity_poly.pdbx_strand_id
1 'polypeptide(L)'
;MPKRRWTKEEVDYLVENYSKKSINSISKDLGRTKDSVFKKAKRLGLTKMVRNWTEEEIDILTLNWGKRSIEKIARMLNRSTISVKKKAMELKLGSQYIANGEYLSTGNIGFLLNKNPTTVYKWLKEGIIKGRTFGKKSVYRVTPEDFIDFLKNNPNKWCGYSARIDLIKPYFYTSKQSNLPEWFIKKVNSDFKKSYGDIVPFL
;
A
#
# COMPACT_ATOMS: atom_id res chain seq x y z
N MET A 1 8.44 19.28 -31.80
CA MET A 1 8.30 18.61 -33.12
C MET A 1 6.83 18.60 -33.53
N PRO A 2 6.51 18.83 -34.82
CA PRO A 2 5.14 18.81 -35.33
C PRO A 2 4.51 17.41 -35.24
N LYS A 3 3.20 17.37 -34.97
CA LYS A 3 2.44 16.13 -34.74
C LYS A 3 2.13 15.45 -36.07
N ARG A 4 2.87 14.39 -36.41
CA ARG A 4 2.63 13.53 -37.60
C ARG A 4 1.21 12.96 -37.57
N ARG A 5 0.39 13.35 -38.56
CA ARG A 5 -0.99 12.82 -38.75
C ARG A 5 -0.95 11.34 -39.10
N TRP A 6 -2.01 10.61 -38.73
CA TRP A 6 -2.17 9.20 -39.11
C TRP A 6 -2.71 9.11 -40.54
N THR A 7 -2.08 8.31 -41.40
CA THR A 7 -2.61 7.99 -42.74
C THR A 7 -3.64 6.86 -42.65
N LYS A 8 -4.37 6.62 -43.74
CA LYS A 8 -5.37 5.55 -43.80
C LYS A 8 -4.70 4.18 -43.69
N GLU A 9 -3.59 3.99 -44.40
CA GLU A 9 -2.81 2.75 -44.44
C GLU A 9 -2.26 2.39 -43.05
N GLU A 10 -1.78 3.39 -42.30
CA GLU A 10 -1.32 3.17 -40.92
C GLU A 10 -2.47 2.76 -39.98
N VAL A 11 -3.68 3.29 -40.21
CA VAL A 11 -4.87 2.93 -39.42
C VAL A 11 -5.33 1.52 -39.75
N ASP A 12 -5.41 1.18 -41.04
CA ASP A 12 -5.82 -0.15 -41.50
C ASP A 12 -4.84 -1.21 -41.00
N TYR A 13 -3.54 -0.96 -41.14
CA TYR A 13 -2.48 -1.81 -40.58
C TYR A 13 -2.64 -2.01 -39.07
N LEU A 14 -2.90 -0.93 -38.33
CA LEU A 14 -3.09 -0.98 -36.88
C LEU A 14 -4.29 -1.86 -36.51
N VAL A 15 -5.44 -1.68 -37.17
CA VAL A 15 -6.67 -2.47 -36.93
C VAL A 15 -6.42 -3.95 -37.17
N GLU A 16 -5.77 -4.31 -38.28
CA GLU A 16 -5.51 -5.69 -38.66
C GLU A 16 -4.51 -6.43 -37.76
N ASN A 17 -3.57 -5.69 -37.17
CA ASN A 17 -2.44 -6.26 -36.44
C ASN A 17 -2.51 -6.10 -34.92
N TYR A 18 -3.40 -5.25 -34.37
CA TYR A 18 -3.40 -4.93 -32.93
C TYR A 18 -3.58 -6.14 -32.01
N SER A 19 -4.39 -7.13 -32.43
CA SER A 19 -4.61 -8.38 -31.69
C SER A 19 -3.55 -9.46 -31.95
N LYS A 20 -2.73 -9.29 -33.01
CA LYS A 20 -1.77 -10.30 -33.49
C LYS A 20 -0.33 -9.98 -33.09
N LYS A 21 0.00 -8.68 -32.97
CA LYS A 21 1.36 -8.20 -32.73
C LYS A 21 1.44 -7.40 -31.43
N SER A 22 2.62 -7.42 -30.80
CA SER A 22 2.90 -6.54 -29.66
C SER A 22 2.94 -5.06 -30.09
N ILE A 23 2.61 -4.14 -29.18
CA ILE A 23 2.76 -2.69 -29.40
C ILE A 23 4.19 -2.32 -29.83
N ASN A 24 5.20 -3.02 -29.32
CA ASN A 24 6.60 -2.79 -29.72
C ASN A 24 6.84 -3.12 -31.20
N SER A 25 6.28 -4.23 -31.70
CA SER A 25 6.40 -4.60 -33.10
C SER A 25 5.69 -3.59 -33.99
N ILE A 26 4.43 -3.27 -33.66
CA ILE A 26 3.62 -2.30 -34.42
C ILE A 26 4.28 -0.91 -34.44
N SER A 27 4.90 -0.51 -33.32
CA SER A 27 5.66 0.73 -33.20
C SER A 27 6.85 0.78 -34.16
N LYS A 28 7.58 -0.33 -34.33
CA LYS A 28 8.68 -0.44 -35.29
C LYS A 28 8.16 -0.42 -36.73
N ASP A 29 7.17 -1.24 -37.03
CA ASP A 29 6.60 -1.40 -38.37
C ASP A 29 6.05 -0.07 -38.92
N LEU A 30 5.44 0.77 -38.06
CA LEU A 30 4.88 2.07 -38.44
C LEU A 30 5.85 3.26 -38.29
N GLY A 31 7.04 3.04 -37.72
CA GLY A 31 7.96 4.13 -37.37
C GLY A 31 7.32 5.17 -36.43
N ARG A 32 6.50 4.71 -35.47
CA ARG A 32 5.78 5.55 -34.49
C ARG A 32 6.16 5.17 -33.07
N THR A 33 6.06 6.10 -32.13
CA THR A 33 6.27 5.79 -30.71
C THR A 33 5.16 4.86 -30.18
N LYS A 34 5.51 4.01 -29.20
CA LYS A 34 4.57 3.10 -28.52
C LYS A 34 3.35 3.83 -27.97
N ASP A 35 3.57 5.01 -27.39
CA ASP A 35 2.50 5.87 -26.85
C ASP A 35 1.55 6.39 -27.94
N SER A 36 2.08 6.79 -29.10
CA SER A 36 1.27 7.23 -30.25
C SER A 36 0.38 6.09 -30.76
N VAL A 37 0.95 4.89 -30.91
CA VAL A 37 0.22 3.67 -31.29
C VAL A 37 -0.87 3.34 -30.28
N PHE A 38 -0.53 3.32 -28.99
CA PHE A 38 -1.49 3.03 -27.91
C PHE A 38 -2.65 4.04 -27.88
N LYS A 39 -2.38 5.34 -27.98
CA LYS A 39 -3.40 6.38 -27.99
C LYS A 39 -4.33 6.28 -29.20
N LYS A 40 -3.80 5.95 -30.38
CA LYS A 40 -4.62 5.73 -31.59
C LYS A 40 -5.48 4.48 -31.44
N ALA A 41 -4.91 3.37 -31.00
CA ALA A 41 -5.65 2.13 -30.76
C ALA A 41 -6.78 2.32 -29.73
N LYS A 42 -6.52 3.08 -28.66
CA LYS A 42 -7.54 3.44 -27.66
C LYS A 42 -8.69 4.23 -28.29
N ARG A 43 -8.40 5.21 -29.16
CA ARG A 43 -9.44 6.01 -29.87
C ARG A 43 -10.24 5.18 -30.87
N LEU A 44 -9.63 4.14 -31.44
CA LEU A 44 -10.27 3.21 -32.36
C LEU A 44 -11.02 2.07 -31.62
N GLY A 45 -11.04 2.06 -30.28
CA GLY A 45 -11.69 1.00 -29.50
C GLY A 45 -10.97 -0.36 -29.55
N LEU A 46 -9.72 -0.42 -30.04
CA LEU A 46 -8.96 -1.66 -30.17
C LEU A 46 -8.39 -2.15 -28.81
N THR A 47 -8.33 -1.27 -27.81
CA THR A 47 -7.87 -1.62 -26.46
C THR A 47 -9.01 -2.22 -25.65
N LYS A 48 -8.73 -3.26 -24.85
CA LYS A 48 -9.67 -3.72 -23.82
C LYS A 48 -10.01 -2.57 -22.86
N MET A 49 -11.30 -2.37 -22.59
CA MET A 49 -11.74 -1.39 -21.59
C MET A 49 -11.20 -1.76 -20.21
N VAL A 50 -10.73 -0.76 -19.46
CA VAL A 50 -10.28 -0.96 -18.09
C VAL A 50 -11.51 -1.20 -17.22
N ARG A 51 -11.60 -2.37 -16.59
CA ARG A 51 -12.66 -2.70 -15.63
C ARG A 51 -12.54 -1.80 -14.39
N ASN A 52 -13.52 -0.93 -14.18
CA ASN A 52 -13.64 -0.08 -12.99
C ASN A 52 -13.82 -0.93 -11.73
N TRP A 53 -13.33 -0.44 -10.58
CA TRP A 53 -13.54 -1.07 -9.28
C TRP A 53 -14.95 -0.73 -8.77
N THR A 54 -15.71 -1.74 -8.37
CA THR A 54 -16.99 -1.54 -7.67
C THR A 54 -16.78 -1.38 -6.17
N GLU A 55 -17.82 -0.92 -5.46
CA GLU A 55 -17.78 -0.78 -4.00
C GLU A 55 -17.63 -2.16 -3.34
N GLU A 56 -18.33 -3.19 -3.83
CA GLU A 56 -18.23 -4.56 -3.31
C GLU A 56 -16.82 -5.13 -3.50
N GLU A 57 -16.15 -4.83 -4.62
CA GLU A 57 -14.76 -5.24 -4.82
C GLU A 57 -13.79 -4.54 -3.86
N ILE A 58 -14.08 -3.28 -3.52
CA ILE A 58 -13.32 -2.51 -2.52
C ILE A 58 -13.55 -3.12 -1.13
N ASP A 59 -14.77 -3.50 -0.78
CA ASP A 59 -15.08 -4.15 0.49
C ASP A 59 -14.40 -5.52 0.61
N ILE A 60 -14.48 -6.35 -0.43
CA ILE A 60 -13.78 -7.63 -0.46
C ILE A 60 -12.27 -7.43 -0.31
N LEU A 61 -11.70 -6.44 -1.01
CA LEU A 61 -10.28 -6.13 -0.91
C LEU A 61 -9.90 -5.72 0.51
N THR A 62 -10.60 -4.75 1.10
CA THR A 62 -10.28 -4.18 2.41
C THR A 62 -10.47 -5.21 3.54
N LEU A 63 -11.58 -5.97 3.52
CA LEU A 63 -11.88 -6.99 4.54
C LEU A 63 -10.88 -8.14 4.54
N ASN A 64 -10.30 -8.47 3.39
CA ASN A 64 -9.36 -9.58 3.23
C ASN A 64 -7.89 -9.11 3.16
N TRP A 65 -7.63 -7.80 3.07
CA TRP A 65 -6.27 -7.26 2.96
C TRP A 65 -5.47 -7.63 4.20
N GLY A 66 -4.35 -8.32 3.98
CA GLY A 66 -3.52 -8.94 5.01
C GLY A 66 -4.08 -10.23 5.60
N LYS A 67 -5.39 -10.42 5.76
CA LYS A 67 -5.96 -11.71 6.21
C LYS A 67 -5.72 -12.86 5.23
N ARG A 68 -5.63 -12.56 3.93
CA ARG A 68 -5.41 -13.53 2.85
C ARG A 68 -4.25 -13.09 1.96
N SER A 69 -3.61 -14.06 1.29
CA SER A 69 -2.56 -13.75 0.32
C SER A 69 -3.11 -12.95 -0.87
N ILE A 70 -2.26 -12.15 -1.50
CA ILE A 70 -2.61 -11.34 -2.70
C ILE A 70 -3.22 -12.22 -3.78
N GLU A 71 -2.68 -13.42 -3.99
CA GLU A 71 -3.13 -14.38 -5.01
C GLU A 71 -4.54 -14.88 -4.71
N LYS A 72 -4.88 -15.07 -3.44
CA LYS A 72 -6.24 -15.47 -3.03
C LYS A 72 -7.24 -14.33 -3.22
N ILE A 73 -6.88 -13.11 -2.83
CA ILE A 73 -7.72 -11.92 -3.03
C ILE A 73 -7.93 -11.65 -4.53
N ALA A 74 -6.86 -11.75 -5.33
CA ALA A 74 -6.91 -11.60 -6.79
C ALA A 74 -7.88 -12.60 -7.44
N ARG A 75 -7.86 -13.87 -7.01
CA ARG A 75 -8.82 -14.88 -7.46
C ARG A 75 -10.26 -14.54 -7.06
N MET A 76 -10.49 -14.11 -5.81
CA MET A 76 -11.82 -13.73 -5.33
C MET A 76 -12.42 -12.57 -6.14
N LEU A 77 -11.59 -11.59 -6.52
CA LEU A 77 -12.01 -10.41 -7.28
C LEU A 77 -12.05 -10.63 -8.80
N ASN A 78 -11.56 -11.78 -9.28
CA ASN A 78 -11.25 -12.01 -10.68
C ASN A 78 -10.43 -10.85 -11.30
N ARG A 79 -9.35 -10.47 -10.63
CA ARG A 79 -8.42 -9.40 -11.02
C ARG A 79 -6.98 -9.89 -10.96
N SER A 80 -6.08 -9.21 -11.67
CA SER A 80 -4.65 -9.50 -11.55
C SER A 80 -4.10 -9.04 -10.19
N THR A 81 -3.08 -9.73 -9.68
CA THR A 81 -2.38 -9.36 -8.43
C THR A 81 -1.82 -7.93 -8.49
N ILE A 82 -1.40 -7.47 -9.68
CA ILE A 82 -0.94 -6.11 -9.94
C ILE A 82 -2.08 -5.10 -9.76
N SER A 83 -3.26 -5.37 -10.31
CA SER A 83 -4.44 -4.50 -10.16
C SER A 83 -4.84 -4.38 -8.70
N VAL A 84 -4.84 -5.49 -7.96
CA VAL A 84 -5.14 -5.54 -6.53
C VAL A 84 -4.13 -4.73 -5.71
N LYS A 85 -2.81 -4.92 -5.95
CA LYS A 85 -1.75 -4.14 -5.28
C LYS A 85 -1.92 -2.64 -5.54
N LYS A 86 -2.17 -2.26 -6.79
CA LYS A 86 -2.36 -0.85 -7.16
C LYS A 86 -3.56 -0.24 -6.43
N LYS A 87 -4.69 -0.94 -6.42
CA LYS A 87 -5.88 -0.45 -5.70
C LYS A 87 -5.64 -0.34 -4.20
N ALA A 88 -4.96 -1.31 -3.58
CA ALA A 88 -4.62 -1.23 -2.16
C ALA A 88 -3.69 -0.06 -1.83
N MET A 89 -2.76 0.29 -2.74
CA MET A 89 -1.94 1.49 -2.61
C MET A 89 -2.76 2.77 -2.75
N GLU A 90 -3.68 2.85 -3.72
CA GLU A 90 -4.62 3.97 -3.88
C GLU A 90 -5.49 4.16 -2.62
N LEU A 91 -5.94 3.04 -2.03
CA LEU A 91 -6.70 3.01 -0.77
C LEU A 91 -5.82 3.19 0.49
N LYS A 92 -4.50 3.37 0.34
CA LYS A 92 -3.54 3.57 1.44
C LYS A 92 -3.59 2.48 2.52
N LEU A 93 -3.89 1.23 2.14
CA LEU A 93 -4.00 0.08 3.05
C LEU A 93 -2.66 -0.42 3.61
N GLY A 94 -1.53 0.15 3.15
CA GLY A 94 -0.20 -0.27 3.57
C GLY A 94 0.16 -1.68 3.09
N SER A 95 1.24 -2.25 3.64
CA SER A 95 1.67 -3.60 3.25
C SER A 95 0.77 -4.67 3.88
N GLN A 96 0.48 -5.75 3.15
CA GLN A 96 -0.31 -6.88 3.68
C GLN A 96 0.25 -7.52 4.95
N TYR A 97 1.57 -7.43 5.18
CA TYR A 97 2.20 -7.93 6.40
C TYR A 97 1.71 -7.24 7.67
N ILE A 98 1.12 -6.04 7.57
CA ILE A 98 0.55 -5.30 8.72
C ILE A 98 -0.77 -5.94 9.20
N ALA A 99 -1.47 -6.71 8.35
CA ALA A 99 -2.78 -7.26 8.70
C ALA A 99 -2.79 -8.79 8.95
N ASN A 100 -1.62 -9.46 8.96
CA ASN A 100 -1.45 -10.86 9.44
C ASN A 100 -0.04 -11.22 9.93
N GLY A 101 0.96 -10.32 9.90
CA GLY A 101 2.33 -10.70 10.22
C GLY A 101 2.51 -10.93 11.72
N GLU A 102 3.00 -12.12 12.10
CA GLU A 102 3.63 -12.34 13.43
C GLU A 102 4.72 -11.29 13.73
N TYR A 103 5.22 -10.61 12.71
CA TYR A 103 6.28 -9.62 12.82
C TYR A 103 6.08 -8.41 11.91
N LEU A 104 6.51 -7.26 12.42
CA LEU A 104 6.65 -5.98 11.74
C LEU A 104 8.10 -5.78 11.29
N SER A 105 8.27 -5.33 10.05
CA SER A 105 9.57 -4.85 9.55
C SER A 105 9.80 -3.38 9.89
N THR A 106 11.02 -2.89 9.68
CA THR A 106 11.36 -1.46 9.78
C THR A 106 10.48 -0.57 8.91
N GLY A 107 10.13 -1.03 7.70
CA GLY A 107 9.22 -0.34 6.80
C GLY A 107 7.79 -0.29 7.32
N ASN A 108 7.32 -1.34 8.01
CA ASN A 108 5.99 -1.37 8.61
C ASN A 108 5.88 -0.39 9.76
N ILE A 109 6.82 -0.44 10.70
CA ILE A 109 6.85 0.48 11.84
C ILE A 109 7.03 1.92 11.34
N GLY A 110 7.87 2.14 10.34
CA GLY A 110 8.04 3.46 9.72
C GLY A 110 6.73 3.99 9.14
N PHE A 111 5.99 3.15 8.42
CA PHE A 111 4.68 3.52 7.89
C PHE A 111 3.65 3.79 8.99
N LEU A 112 3.59 2.95 10.04
CA LEU A 112 2.67 3.12 11.16
C LEU A 112 2.94 4.40 11.96
N LEU A 113 4.20 4.75 12.18
CA LEU A 113 4.60 5.88 13.01
C LEU A 113 4.91 7.16 12.23
N ASN A 114 4.75 7.13 10.91
CA ASN A 114 5.20 8.18 10.00
C ASN A 114 6.68 8.55 10.22
N LYS A 115 7.55 7.54 10.20
CA LYS A 115 8.99 7.63 10.38
C LYS A 115 9.74 7.01 9.21
N ASN A 116 10.93 7.53 8.94
CA ASN A 116 11.83 6.93 7.96
C ASN A 116 12.22 5.50 8.43
N PRO A 117 12.13 4.46 7.57
CA PRO A 117 12.54 3.10 7.92
C PRO A 117 13.98 3.00 8.44
N THR A 118 14.88 3.87 8.00
CA THR A 118 16.26 3.97 8.51
C THR A 118 16.30 4.44 9.96
N THR A 119 15.40 5.33 10.39
CA THR A 119 15.27 5.73 11.80
C THR A 119 14.84 4.54 12.66
N VAL A 120 13.87 3.76 12.18
CA VAL A 120 13.42 2.54 12.87
C VAL A 120 14.54 1.50 12.94
N TYR A 121 15.30 1.34 11.87
CA TYR A 121 16.47 0.48 11.85
C TYR A 121 17.49 0.87 12.94
N LYS A 122 17.76 2.17 13.13
CA LYS A 122 18.62 2.64 14.22
C LYS A 122 18.06 2.26 15.59
N TRP A 123 16.76 2.41 15.81
CA TRP A 123 16.12 2.01 17.07
C TRP A 123 16.27 0.51 17.36
N LEU A 124 16.21 -0.33 16.33
CA LEU A 124 16.46 -1.78 16.46
C LEU A 124 17.92 -2.09 16.75
N LYS A 125 18.84 -1.42 16.05
CA LYS A 125 20.28 -1.58 16.25
C LYS A 125 20.72 -1.14 17.66
N GLU A 126 20.10 -0.09 18.18
CA GLU A 126 20.35 0.48 19.51
C GLU A 126 19.58 -0.26 20.63
N GLY A 127 18.75 -1.25 20.29
CA GLY A 127 17.97 -2.02 21.28
C GLY A 127 16.79 -1.25 21.91
N ILE A 128 16.45 -0.08 21.36
CA ILE A 128 15.29 0.73 21.78
C ILE A 128 13.98 -0.02 21.44
N ILE A 129 13.96 -0.69 20.28
CA ILE A 129 12.92 -1.64 19.89
C ILE A 129 13.52 -3.03 19.94
N LYS A 130 12.88 -3.94 20.68
CA LYS A 130 13.25 -5.35 20.63
C LYS A 130 12.90 -5.94 19.27
N GLY A 131 13.83 -6.68 18.69
CA GLY A 131 13.60 -7.34 17.42
C GLY A 131 14.64 -8.40 17.15
N ARG A 132 14.28 -9.35 16.29
CA ARG A 132 15.11 -10.50 15.92
C ARG A 132 15.49 -10.39 14.46
N THR A 133 16.69 -10.83 14.09
CA THR A 133 17.08 -10.97 12.69
C THR A 133 16.83 -12.41 12.23
N PHE A 134 16.36 -12.57 10.99
CA PHE A 134 16.12 -13.90 10.41
C PHE A 134 16.76 -14.05 9.03
N GLY A 135 17.35 -15.22 8.78
CA GLY A 135 17.90 -15.62 7.48
C GLY A 135 19.30 -15.06 7.18
N LYS A 136 19.84 -15.42 6.01
CA LYS A 136 21.20 -15.04 5.55
C LYS A 136 21.37 -13.52 5.35
N LYS A 137 20.28 -12.83 5.00
CA LYS A 137 20.21 -11.37 4.98
C LYS A 137 19.55 -10.98 6.29
N SER A 138 20.28 -10.36 7.22
CA SER A 138 19.82 -10.01 8.57
C SER A 138 18.67 -9.00 8.58
N VAL A 139 17.46 -9.42 8.20
CA VAL A 139 16.27 -8.58 8.20
C VAL A 139 15.64 -8.61 9.58
N TYR A 140 15.48 -7.44 10.20
CA TYR A 140 14.82 -7.29 11.49
C TYR A 140 13.32 -7.58 11.40
N ARG A 141 12.83 -8.25 12.44
CA ARG A 141 11.44 -8.62 12.69
C ARG A 141 11.08 -8.29 14.14
N VAL A 142 10.01 -7.54 14.33
CA VAL A 142 9.52 -7.05 15.62
C VAL A 142 8.14 -7.63 15.88
N THR A 143 7.88 -8.29 17.01
CA THR A 143 6.53 -8.80 17.26
C THR A 143 5.57 -7.64 17.57
N PRO A 144 4.24 -7.81 17.41
CA PRO A 144 3.26 -6.84 17.88
C PRO A 144 3.46 -6.42 19.35
N GLU A 145 3.82 -7.35 20.22
CA GLU A 145 4.07 -7.10 21.64
C GLU A 145 5.29 -6.20 21.84
N ASP A 146 6.42 -6.52 21.20
CA ASP A 146 7.63 -5.71 21.24
C ASP A 146 7.39 -4.29 20.66
N PHE A 147 6.52 -4.18 19.65
CA PHE A 147 6.11 -2.89 19.10
C PHE A 147 5.25 -2.09 20.07
N ILE A 148 4.27 -2.71 20.73
CA ILE A 148 3.45 -2.06 21.77
C ILE A 148 4.31 -1.62 22.94
N ASP A 149 5.24 -2.46 23.39
CA ASP A 149 6.21 -2.12 24.44
C ASP A 149 7.05 -0.91 24.06
N PHE A 150 7.51 -0.83 22.80
CA PHE A 150 8.18 0.36 22.31
C PHE A 150 7.29 1.61 22.40
N LEU A 151 6.03 1.54 21.96
CA LEU A 151 5.12 2.70 21.99
C LEU A 151 4.90 3.20 23.42
N LYS A 152 4.73 2.27 24.37
CA LYS A 152 4.53 2.56 25.79
C LYS A 152 5.76 3.19 26.43
N ASN A 153 6.94 2.61 26.20
CA ASN A 153 8.17 2.98 26.88
C ASN A 153 8.95 4.11 26.19
N ASN A 154 8.61 4.47 24.95
CA ASN A 154 9.28 5.51 24.18
C ASN A 154 8.30 6.56 23.60
N PRO A 155 7.44 7.19 24.43
CA PRO A 155 6.41 8.12 23.96
C PRO A 155 6.98 9.37 23.26
N ASN A 156 8.24 9.70 23.50
CA ASN A 156 8.95 10.81 22.85
C ASN A 156 9.43 10.49 21.41
N LYS A 157 9.47 9.21 21.00
CA LYS A 157 9.95 8.79 19.67
C LYS A 157 8.85 8.76 18.61
N TRP A 158 7.60 8.90 18.99
CA TRP A 158 6.46 8.92 18.09
C TRP A 158 5.42 9.99 18.49
N CYS A 159 4.59 10.38 17.52
CA CYS A 159 3.55 11.38 17.70
C CYS A 159 2.23 10.82 17.19
N GLY A 160 1.25 10.72 18.08
CA GLY A 160 -0.06 10.17 17.82
C GLY A 160 -0.85 10.95 16.77
N TYR A 161 -0.61 12.26 16.64
CA TYR A 161 -1.18 13.07 15.57
C TYR A 161 -0.71 12.62 14.18
N SER A 162 0.60 12.36 14.04
CA SER A 162 1.18 11.98 12.74
C SER A 162 1.11 10.48 12.44
N ALA A 163 0.89 9.64 13.46
CA ALA A 163 0.88 8.20 13.33
C ALA A 163 -0.46 7.68 12.76
N ARG A 164 -0.42 6.52 12.14
CA ARG A 164 -1.60 5.80 11.62
C ARG A 164 -2.32 5.07 12.74
N ILE A 165 -2.93 5.83 13.64
CA ILE A 165 -3.62 5.30 14.82
C ILE A 165 -4.72 4.30 14.42
N ASP A 166 -5.40 4.55 13.30
CA ASP A 166 -6.35 3.62 12.67
C ASP A 166 -5.78 2.21 12.49
N LEU A 167 -4.51 2.11 12.09
CA LEU A 167 -3.80 0.85 11.85
C LEU A 167 -3.04 0.33 13.08
N ILE A 168 -2.85 1.15 14.11
CA ILE A 168 -2.17 0.74 15.35
C ILE A 168 -3.17 0.15 16.35
N LYS A 169 -4.40 0.68 16.44
CA LYS A 169 -5.45 0.19 17.35
C LYS A 169 -5.63 -1.34 17.31
N PRO A 170 -5.66 -1.99 16.13
CA PRO A 170 -5.87 -3.44 16.05
C PRO A 170 -4.86 -4.28 16.85
N TYR A 171 -3.62 -3.81 17.05
CA TYR A 171 -2.63 -4.56 17.81
C TYR A 171 -2.96 -4.66 19.31
N PHE A 172 -3.80 -3.76 19.85
CA PHE A 172 -4.21 -3.79 21.24
C PHE A 172 -5.38 -4.73 21.52
N TYR A 173 -6.13 -5.10 20.48
CA TYR A 173 -7.27 -5.98 20.64
C TYR A 173 -6.83 -7.43 20.55
N THR A 174 -7.01 -8.15 21.64
CA THR A 174 -6.73 -9.59 21.72
C THR A 174 -7.97 -10.30 22.25
N SER A 175 -8.00 -11.63 22.22
CA SER A 175 -9.07 -12.39 22.89
C SER A 175 -9.24 -12.05 24.37
N LYS A 176 -8.21 -11.45 25.00
CA LYS A 176 -8.17 -11.08 26.41
C LYS A 176 -8.37 -9.57 26.65
N GLN A 177 -8.38 -8.75 25.60
CA GLN A 177 -8.41 -7.29 25.72
C GLN A 177 -9.30 -6.66 24.65
N SER A 178 -10.43 -6.09 25.07
CA SER A 178 -11.42 -5.44 24.21
C SER A 178 -11.31 -3.91 24.16
N ASN A 179 -10.51 -3.30 25.04
CA ASN A 179 -10.37 -1.84 25.18
C ASN A 179 -8.93 -1.37 24.94
N LEU A 180 -8.77 -0.16 24.42
CA LEU A 180 -7.46 0.49 24.30
C LEU A 180 -6.89 0.83 25.68
N PRO A 181 -5.57 0.67 25.92
CA PRO A 181 -4.96 1.07 27.18
C PRO A 181 -5.08 2.58 27.45
N GLU A 182 -5.32 2.96 28.69
CA GLU A 182 -5.47 4.35 29.12
C GLU A 182 -4.24 5.22 28.76
N TRP A 183 -3.03 4.67 28.93
CA TRP A 183 -1.78 5.37 28.57
C TRP A 183 -1.74 5.74 27.08
N PHE A 184 -2.27 4.87 26.21
CA PHE A 184 -2.28 5.08 24.77
C PHE A 184 -3.28 6.16 24.40
N ILE A 185 -4.50 6.06 24.92
CA ILE A 185 -5.56 7.08 24.74
C ILE A 185 -5.04 8.46 25.18
N LYS A 186 -4.49 8.55 26.41
CA LYS A 186 -3.96 9.79 26.97
C LYS A 186 -2.85 10.39 26.11
N LYS A 187 -1.92 9.57 25.62
CA LYS A 187 -0.82 10.02 24.75
C LYS A 187 -1.36 10.58 23.43
N VAL A 188 -2.25 9.85 22.76
CA VAL A 188 -2.80 10.26 21.47
C VAL A 188 -3.60 11.56 21.63
N ASN A 189 -4.52 11.62 22.59
CA ASN A 189 -5.31 12.83 22.84
C ASN A 189 -4.42 14.04 23.21
N SER A 190 -3.35 13.83 23.98
CA SER A 190 -2.40 14.90 24.28
C SER A 190 -1.66 15.41 23.04
N ASP A 191 -1.26 14.54 22.12
CA ASP A 191 -0.56 14.96 20.90
C ASP A 191 -1.50 15.70 19.94
N PHE A 192 -2.74 15.24 19.79
CA PHE A 192 -3.76 15.92 19.00
C PHE A 192 -4.08 17.30 19.56
N LYS A 193 -4.25 17.41 20.88
CA LYS A 193 -4.47 18.69 21.57
C LYS A 193 -3.33 19.69 21.35
N LYS A 194 -2.07 19.23 21.36
CA LYS A 194 -0.90 20.09 21.06
C LYS A 194 -0.92 20.62 19.63
N SER A 195 -1.53 19.91 18.69
CA SER A 195 -1.58 20.31 17.28
C SER A 195 -2.82 21.13 16.90
N TYR A 196 -3.98 20.90 17.54
CA TYR A 196 -5.27 21.52 17.18
C TYR A 196 -5.93 22.37 18.29
N GLY A 197 -5.36 22.45 19.49
CA GLY A 197 -5.99 23.11 20.64
C GLY A 197 -7.03 22.24 21.34
N ASP A 198 -7.87 22.83 22.19
CA ASP A 198 -8.82 22.15 23.09
C ASP A 198 -10.05 21.48 22.42
N ILE A 199 -10.01 21.25 21.11
CA ILE A 199 -11.16 20.78 20.36
C ILE A 199 -11.26 19.24 20.48
N VAL A 200 -11.90 18.77 21.56
CA VAL A 200 -12.45 17.41 21.80
C VAL A 200 -11.42 16.24 21.76
N PRO A 201 -11.54 15.22 22.64
CA PRO A 201 -10.71 14.01 22.55
C PRO A 201 -10.83 13.32 21.17
N PHE A 202 -9.70 12.93 20.58
CA PHE A 202 -9.66 12.18 19.31
C PHE A 202 -10.05 10.70 19.48
N LEU A 203 -9.71 10.13 20.63
CA LEU A 203 -10.03 8.76 21.06
C LEU A 203 -10.86 8.74 22.34
#